data_AF-A0A379SCY5-F1
#
_entry.id   AF-A0A379SCY5-F1
#
_cell.length_a   1.000
_cell.length_b   1.000
_cell.length_c   1.000
_cell.angle_alpha   90.00
_cell.angle_beta   90.00
_cell.angle_gamma   90.00
#
_symmetry.space_group_name_H-M   'P 1'
#
loop_
_entity.id
_entity.type
_entity.pdbx_description
1 polymer ?
#
loop_
_entity_poly.entity_id
_entity_poly.type
_entity_poly.pdbx_seq_one_letter_code
_entity_poly.pdbx_strand_id
1 'polypeptide(L)' 'MKKTRYTEEQIAFALKQAETGTRVGEVCRKMGISEATFYNWKKKFAGLGVTELRRLR' A
#
# COMPACT_ATOMS: atom_id res chain seq x y z
N MET A 1 12.52 14.49 1.21
CA MET A 1 12.24 13.06 1.42
C MET A 1 12.99 12.28 0.34
N LYS A 2 13.79 11.25 0.66
CA LYS A 2 14.39 10.39 -0.38
C LYS A 2 13.26 9.89 -1.28
N LYS A 3 13.38 10.03 -2.61
CA LYS A 3 12.41 9.48 -3.56
C LYS A 3 12.25 8.00 -3.23
N THR A 4 11.12 7.65 -2.65
CA THR A 4 10.83 6.23 -2.42
C THR A 4 10.61 5.60 -3.78
N ARG A 5 11.05 4.35 -3.96
CA ARG A 5 10.94 3.62 -5.23
C ARG A 5 9.48 3.50 -5.71
N TYR A 6 8.52 3.70 -4.82
CA TYR A 6 7.09 3.59 -5.07
C TYR A 6 6.38 4.94 -4.81
N THR A 7 5.43 5.28 -5.66
CA THR A 7 4.57 6.46 -5.45
C THR A 7 3.53 6.18 -4.36
N GLU A 8 2.97 7.22 -3.76
CA GLU A 8 1.90 7.05 -2.77
C GLU A 8 0.67 6.37 -3.37
N GLU A 9 0.36 6.64 -4.65
CA GLU A 9 -0.70 5.96 -5.40
C GLU A 9 -0.45 4.46 -5.55
N GLN A 10 0.79 4.05 -5.86
CA GLN A 10 1.16 2.62 -5.94
C GLN A 10 1.00 1.92 -4.59
N ILE A 11 1.43 2.60 -3.51
CA ILE A 11 1.27 2.08 -2.15
C ILE A 11 -0.21 1.96 -1.78
N ALA A 12 -1.02 2.99 -2.09
CA ALA A 12 -2.46 2.99 -1.85
C ALA A 12 -3.17 1.87 -2.59
N PHE A 13 -2.83 1.67 -3.87
CA PHE A 13 -3.40 0.62 -4.70
C PHE A 13 -3.08 -0.78 -4.14
N ALA A 14 -1.86 -0.98 -3.62
CA ALA A 14 -1.48 -2.22 -2.96
C ALA A 14 -2.29 -2.51 -1.71
N LEU A 15 -2.43 -1.51 -0.82
CA LEU A 15 -3.19 -1.63 0.41
C LEU A 15 -4.67 -1.95 0.10
N LYS A 16 -5.25 -1.23 -0.86
CA LYS A 16 -6.64 -1.45 -1.31
C LYS A 16 -6.87 -2.85 -1.85
N GLN A 17 -5.95 -3.41 -2.64
CA GLN A 17 -6.08 -4.78 -3.15
C GLN A 17 -6.20 -5.80 -2.01
N ALA A 18 -5.44 -5.62 -0.93
CA ALA A 18 -5.53 -6.48 0.24
C ALA A 18 -6.84 -6.29 1.01
N GLU A 19 -7.35 -5.06 1.10
CA GLU A 19 -8.65 -4.77 1.71
C GLU A 19 -9.83 -5.36 0.91
N THR A 20 -9.72 -5.41 -0.42
CA THR A 20 -10.73 -6.03 -1.29
C THR A 20 -10.59 -7.55 -1.39
N GLY A 21 -9.73 -8.18 -0.57
CA GLY A 21 -9.64 -9.64 -0.43
C GLY A 21 -8.49 -10.31 -1.18
N THR A 22 -7.59 -9.56 -1.84
CA THR A 22 -6.38 -10.15 -2.44
C THR A 22 -5.41 -10.55 -1.33
N ARG A 23 -4.77 -11.72 -1.44
CA ARG A 23 -3.77 -12.12 -0.44
C ARG A 23 -2.56 -11.19 -0.48
N VAL A 24 -2.09 -10.78 0.70
CA VAL A 24 -0.92 -9.89 0.86
C VAL A 24 0.30 -10.46 0.14
N GLY A 25 0.54 -11.77 0.24
CA GLY A 25 1.64 -12.43 -0.48
C GLY A 25 1.57 -12.29 -2.02
N GLU A 26 0.37 -12.27 -2.60
CA GLU A 26 0.20 -12.06 -4.05
C GLU A 26 0.46 -10.61 -4.44
N VAL A 27 -0.03 -9.66 -3.63
CA VAL A 27 0.24 -8.23 -3.79
C VAL A 27 1.75 -7.96 -3.73
N CYS A 28 2.42 -8.58 -2.76
CA CYS A 28 3.88 -8.46 -2.58
C CYS A 28 4.66 -9.03 -3.76
N ARG A 29 4.28 -10.22 -4.24
CA ARG A 29 4.89 -10.84 -5.43
C ARG A 29 4.73 -9.98 -6.68
N LYS A 30 3.52 -9.47 -6.96
CA LYS A 30 3.25 -8.64 -8.15
C LYS A 30 4.04 -7.33 -8.15
N MET A 31 4.23 -6.70 -6.99
CA MET A 31 4.98 -5.44 -6.88
C MET A 31 6.48 -5.61 -6.64
N GLY A 32 6.95 -6.84 -6.42
CA GLY A 32 8.35 -7.11 -6.08
C GLY A 32 8.77 -6.54 -4.72
N ILE A 33 7.89 -6.58 -3.72
CA ILE A 33 8.18 -6.14 -2.35
C ILE A 33 8.09 -7.30 -1.35
N SER A 34 8.66 -7.11 -0.16
CA SER A 34 8.45 -8.01 0.96
C SER A 34 7.16 -7.72 1.72
N GLU A 35 6.59 -8.73 2.38
CA GLU A 35 5.42 -8.53 3.26
C GLU A 35 5.73 -7.54 4.40
N ALA A 36 6.97 -7.53 4.90
CA ALA A 36 7.42 -6.53 5.87
C ALA A 36 7.26 -5.09 5.35
N THR A 37 7.59 -4.86 4.07
CA THR A 37 7.39 -3.55 3.43
C THR A 37 5.91 -3.19 3.35
N PHE A 38 5.07 -4.14 2.96
CA PHE A 38 3.62 -3.97 2.91
C PHE A 38 3.04 -3.59 4.29
N TYR A 39 3.41 -4.29 5.36
CA TYR A 39 2.93 -3.97 6.70
C TYR A 39 3.48 -2.65 7.24
N ASN A 40 4.71 -2.25 6.87
CA ASN A 40 5.23 -0.92 7.17
C ASN A 40 4.41 0.18 6.48
N TRP A 41 4.02 -0.03 5.22
CA TRP A 41 3.09 0.87 4.53
C TRP A 41 1.74 0.88 5.22
N LYS A 42 1.18 -0.29 5.53
CA LYS A 42 -0.09 -0.37 6.26
C LYS A 42 -0.03 0.41 7.56
N LYS A 43 1.04 0.29 8.36
CA LYS A 43 1.20 1.06 9.61
C LYS A 43 1.31 2.57 9.37
N LYS A 44 2.09 2.98 8.35
CA LYS A 44 2.30 4.39 7.99
C LYS A 44 1.03 5.05 7.47
N PHE A 45 0.24 4.32 6.68
CA PHE A 45 -0.96 4.82 6.03
C PHE A 45 -2.26 4.43 6.77
N ALA A 46 -2.23 3.58 7.80
CA ALA A 46 -3.41 3.22 8.60
C ALA A 46 -3.96 4.39 9.43
N GLY A 47 -3.14 5.39 9.75
CA GLY A 47 -3.59 6.64 10.38
C GLY A 47 -4.21 7.63 9.39
N LEU A 48 -3.87 7.49 8.11
CA LEU A 48 -4.54 8.15 6.98
C LEU A 48 -5.68 7.22 6.57
N GLY A 49 -6.74 7.16 7.36
CA GLY A 49 -7.88 6.28 7.10
C GLY A 49 -8.24 6.30 5.61
N VAL A 50 -8.55 5.13 5.05
CA VAL A 50 -8.80 4.84 3.62
C VAL A 50 -9.58 5.95 2.88
N THR A 51 -10.38 6.72 3.61
CA THR A 51 -11.03 7.98 3.23
C THR A 51 -10.10 9.05 2.62
N GLU A 52 -8.89 9.28 3.14
CA GLU A 52 -7.95 10.29 2.63
C GLU A 52 -7.29 9.81 1.31
N LEU A 53 -7.00 8.51 1.20
CA LEU A 53 -6.58 7.90 -0.07
C LEU A 53 -7.67 7.96 -1.14
N ARG A 54 -8.94 7.98 -0.73
CA ARG A 54 -10.10 8.17 -1.62
C ARG A 54 -10.22 9.60 -2.15
N ARG A 55 -9.54 10.57 -1.52
CA ARG A 55 -9.52 11.99 -1.90
C ARG A 55 -8.39 12.34 -2.89
N LEU A 56 -7.50 11.39 -3.22
CA LEU A 56 -6.52 11.53 -4.30
C LEU A 56 -7.13 11.38 -5.71
N ARG A 57 -8.33 11.95 -5.93
CA ARG A 57 -8.94 12.06 -7.26
C ARG A 57 -8.69 13.44 -7.83
#